data_AF-A0A8C2UYT2-F1
#
_entry.id   AF-A0A8C2UYT2-F1
#
_cell.length_a   1.000
_cell.length_b   1.000
_cell.length_c   1.000
_cell.angle_alpha   90.00
_cell.angle_beta   90.00
_cell.angle_gamma   90.00
#
_symmetry.space_group_name_H-M   'P 1'
#
loop_
_entity.id
_entity.type
_entity.pdbx_description
1 polymer ?
#
loop_
_entity_poly.entity_id
_entity_poly.type
_entity_poly.pdbx_seq_one_letter_code
_entity_poly.pdbx_strand_id
1 'polypeptide(L)'
;TSSCHMGISKDPIFVPGVWGPYFSAMVPGFWLNEGGQSVTGKLIDHVVQGHAAFPELQAKATARCQSVYAYLNSHLDLIKKAQPVGFLTVDLHVWPDFHGNRSPLADLTLKGMVTGLTLSQDLDDLAILYLATVQAIAACLWSCHRKWSLFLWVLLFWVPVPRETSPLYRRQWQE
;
A
#
# COMPACT_ATOMS: atom_id res chain seq x y z
N THR A 1 9.96 -0.87 2.74
CA THR A 1 8.90 -1.77 3.20
C THR A 1 8.09 -2.15 1.99
N SER A 2 7.86 -3.44 1.83
CA SER A 2 7.15 -4.10 0.73
C SER A 2 5.90 -4.78 1.28
N SER A 3 5.00 -5.22 0.40
CA SER A 3 3.86 -6.05 0.78
C SER A 3 3.95 -7.41 0.09
N CYS A 4 3.69 -8.47 0.86
CA CYS A 4 3.63 -9.84 0.38
C CYS A 4 2.17 -10.29 0.30
N HIS A 5 1.82 -10.96 -0.79
CA HIS A 5 0.47 -11.47 -1.05
C HIS A 5 0.56 -12.97 -1.18
N MET A 6 -0.09 -13.67 -0.27
CA MET A 6 -0.05 -15.12 -0.20
C MET A 6 -1.45 -15.66 -0.36
N GLY A 7 -1.59 -16.71 -1.17
CA GLY A 7 -2.86 -17.39 -1.38
C GLY A 7 -2.63 -18.87 -1.58
N ILE A 8 -3.55 -19.65 -1.03
CA ILE A 8 -3.47 -21.11 -1.01
C ILE A 8 -4.59 -21.74 -1.83
N SER A 9 -4.30 -22.89 -2.45
CA SER A 9 -5.24 -23.66 -3.27
C SER A 9 -5.05 -25.16 -3.05
N LYS A 10 -6.11 -25.95 -3.28
CA LYS A 10 -6.02 -27.43 -3.21
C LYS A 10 -5.23 -28.01 -4.38
N ASP A 11 -5.38 -27.39 -5.55
CA ASP A 11 -4.70 -27.77 -6.79
C ASP A 11 -3.55 -26.79 -7.10
N PRO A 12 -2.51 -27.22 -7.82
CA PRO A 12 -1.42 -26.33 -8.23
C PRO A 12 -1.92 -25.32 -9.28
N ILE A 13 -1.72 -24.03 -9.00
CA ILE A 13 -2.06 -22.93 -9.93
C ILE A 13 -0.76 -22.22 -10.31
N PHE A 14 -0.40 -22.25 -11.59
CA PHE A 14 0.76 -21.55 -12.13
C PHE A 14 0.32 -20.19 -12.68
N VAL A 15 0.90 -19.10 -12.15
CA VAL A 15 0.56 -17.74 -12.57
C VAL A 15 1.84 -17.02 -13.03
N PRO A 16 1.91 -16.53 -14.28
CA PRO A 16 3.06 -15.76 -14.75
C PRO A 16 3.32 -14.53 -13.87
N GLY A 17 4.59 -14.35 -13.47
CA GLY A 17 5.03 -13.23 -12.63
C GLY A 17 4.70 -13.36 -11.14
N VAL A 18 4.36 -14.56 -10.69
CA VAL A 18 4.05 -14.91 -9.30
C VAL A 18 4.88 -16.13 -8.93
N TRP A 19 5.36 -16.19 -7.70
CA TRP A 19 6.15 -17.32 -7.22
C TRP A 19 5.26 -18.47 -6.76
N GLY A 20 5.76 -19.70 -6.93
CA GLY A 20 5.00 -20.93 -6.68
C GLY A 20 4.52 -21.60 -7.98
N PRO A 21 3.59 -22.57 -7.88
CA PRO A 21 2.94 -23.03 -6.66
C PRO A 21 3.85 -23.94 -5.82
N TYR A 22 3.99 -23.66 -4.52
CA TYR A 22 4.78 -24.45 -3.57
C TYR A 22 3.90 -25.39 -2.75
N PHE A 23 4.10 -26.70 -2.86
CA PHE A 23 3.28 -27.69 -2.15
C PHE A 23 3.61 -27.76 -0.65
N SER A 24 2.59 -27.70 0.19
CA SER A 24 2.66 -27.79 1.66
C SER A 24 3.65 -26.81 2.31
N ALA A 25 3.93 -25.67 1.66
CA ALA A 25 4.92 -24.69 2.13
C ALA A 25 4.41 -23.80 3.30
N MET A 26 3.09 -23.72 3.50
CA MET A 26 2.48 -22.93 4.57
C MET A 26 1.40 -23.72 5.32
N VAL A 27 0.45 -24.28 4.57
CA VAL A 27 -0.61 -25.13 5.11
C VAL A 27 -0.44 -26.55 4.56
N PRO A 28 -0.37 -27.59 5.40
CA PRO A 28 -0.23 -28.97 4.94
C PRO A 28 -1.35 -29.37 3.97
N GLY A 29 -0.99 -30.00 2.85
CA GLY A 29 -1.95 -30.46 1.84
C GLY A 29 -2.46 -29.38 0.88
N PHE A 30 -1.95 -28.15 0.96
CA PHE A 30 -2.30 -27.06 0.05
C PHE A 30 -1.08 -26.54 -0.72
N TRP A 31 -1.32 -25.94 -1.88
CA TRP A 31 -0.34 -25.24 -2.69
C TRP A 31 -0.34 -23.76 -2.36
N LEU A 32 0.84 -23.16 -2.23
CA LEU A 32 1.03 -21.74 -1.96
C LEU A 32 1.49 -21.01 -3.21
N ASN A 33 0.82 -19.91 -3.55
CA ASN A 33 1.33 -18.88 -4.44
C ASN A 33 1.73 -17.64 -3.65
N GLU A 34 2.83 -17.01 -4.04
CA GLU A 34 3.36 -15.80 -3.42
C GLU A 34 3.60 -14.71 -4.47
N GLY A 35 2.84 -13.63 -4.37
CA GLY A 35 3.04 -12.40 -5.11
C GLY A 35 3.57 -11.31 -4.20
N GLY A 36 3.99 -10.19 -4.78
CA GLY A 36 4.41 -9.07 -3.96
C GLY A 36 4.44 -7.75 -4.69
N GLN A 37 4.37 -6.69 -3.88
CA GLN A 37 4.65 -5.32 -4.30
C GLN A 37 5.99 -4.90 -3.69
N SER A 38 6.95 -4.57 -4.55
CA SER A 38 8.34 -4.27 -4.15
C SER A 38 8.44 -3.11 -3.16
N VAL A 39 7.57 -2.10 -3.32
CA VAL A 39 7.50 -0.92 -2.47
C VAL A 39 6.04 -0.56 -2.21
N THR A 40 5.66 -0.47 -0.94
CA THR A 40 4.30 -0.05 -0.53
C THR A 40 4.38 1.07 0.50
N GLY A 41 4.66 0.75 1.76
CA GLY A 41 4.82 1.77 2.81
C GLY A 41 5.91 2.79 2.46
N LYS A 42 7.06 2.31 1.97
CA LYS A 42 8.15 3.20 1.53
C LYS A 42 7.77 4.11 0.35
N LEU A 43 6.85 3.68 -0.51
CA LEU A 43 6.36 4.52 -1.60
C LEU A 43 5.50 5.66 -1.05
N ILE A 44 4.58 5.33 -0.13
CA ILE A 44 3.76 6.34 0.56
C ILE A 44 4.67 7.34 1.28
N ASP A 45 5.67 6.86 2.03
CA ASP A 45 6.63 7.70 2.73
C ASP A 45 7.40 8.59 1.76
N HIS A 46 7.89 8.04 0.65
CA HIS A 46 8.62 8.78 -0.37
C HIS A 46 7.80 9.91 -0.98
N VAL A 47 6.53 9.63 -1.34
CA VAL A 47 5.62 10.62 -1.91
C VAL A 47 5.29 11.71 -0.90
N VAL A 48 4.95 11.33 0.33
CA VAL A 48 4.54 12.29 1.37
C VAL A 48 5.71 13.15 1.82
N GLN A 49 6.88 12.55 2.10
CA GLN A 49 8.07 13.27 2.57
C GLN A 49 8.76 14.06 1.46
N GLY A 50 8.57 13.65 0.20
CA GLY A 50 9.14 14.33 -0.97
C GLY A 50 8.38 15.58 -1.42
N HIS A 51 7.17 15.82 -0.89
CA HIS A 51 6.35 16.97 -1.28
C HIS A 51 6.77 18.25 -0.56
N ALA A 52 6.68 19.41 -1.23
CA ALA A 52 7.08 20.70 -0.67
C ALA A 52 6.28 21.09 0.58
N ALA A 53 5.01 20.70 0.66
CA ALA A 53 4.14 20.93 1.82
C ALA A 53 4.41 20.00 3.03
N PHE A 54 5.39 19.08 2.97
CA PHE A 54 5.68 18.17 4.07
C PHE A 54 6.04 18.86 5.40
N PRO A 55 6.86 19.93 5.44
CA PRO A 55 7.15 20.64 6.69
C PRO A 55 5.90 21.25 7.34
N GLU A 56 4.98 21.77 6.52
CA GLU A 56 3.69 22.29 6.98
C GLU A 56 2.83 21.18 7.58
N LEU A 57 2.73 20.04 6.88
CA LEU A 57 2.04 18.84 7.37
C LEU A 57 2.60 18.40 8.72
N GLN A 58 3.92 18.34 8.86
CA GLN A 58 4.58 17.89 10.09
C GLN A 58 4.28 18.83 11.26
N ALA A 59 4.33 20.14 11.04
CA ALA A 59 3.98 21.14 12.05
C ALA A 59 2.51 20.99 12.50
N LYS A 60 1.58 20.87 11.55
CA LYS A 60 0.15 20.72 11.85
C LYS A 60 -0.19 19.39 12.52
N ALA A 61 0.47 18.29 12.14
CA ALA A 61 0.30 16.98 12.77
C ALA A 61 0.83 16.99 14.22
N THR A 62 1.99 17.61 14.44
CA THR A 62 2.60 17.75 15.77
C THR A 62 1.72 18.59 16.69
N ALA A 63 1.19 19.72 16.20
CA ALA A 63 0.28 20.58 16.97
C ALA A 63 -1.02 19.88 17.41
N ARG A 64 -1.43 18.82 16.69
CA ARG A 64 -2.60 17.99 17.02
C ARG A 64 -2.24 16.69 17.74
N CYS A 65 -0.96 16.45 18.06
CA CYS A 65 -0.47 15.20 18.65
C CYS A 65 -0.89 13.94 17.85
N GLN A 66 -0.87 14.03 16.51
CA GLN A 66 -1.28 12.95 15.61
C GLN A 66 -0.14 12.56 14.67
N SER A 67 -0.22 11.35 14.09
CA SER A 67 0.67 10.97 12.99
C SER A 67 0.35 11.79 11.74
N VAL A 68 1.35 11.98 10.86
CA VAL A 68 1.17 12.70 9.59
C VAL A 68 0.05 12.06 8.74
N TYR A 69 -0.07 10.73 8.75
CA TYR A 69 -1.13 10.03 8.00
C TYR A 69 -2.51 10.20 8.62
N ALA A 70 -2.62 10.20 9.96
CA ALA A 70 -3.89 10.48 10.64
C ALA A 70 -4.37 11.90 10.35
N TYR A 71 -3.43 12.86 10.31
CA TYR A 71 -3.72 14.22 9.88
C TYR A 71 -4.20 14.27 8.43
N LEU A 72 -3.48 13.63 7.49
CA LEU A 72 -3.85 13.60 6.07
C LEU A 72 -5.24 12.99 5.85
N ASN A 73 -5.57 11.90 6.54
CA ASN A 73 -6.91 11.29 6.46
C ASN A 73 -8.00 12.25 6.95
N SER A 74 -7.76 12.92 8.08
CA SER A 74 -8.69 13.93 8.60
C SER A 74 -8.82 15.12 7.65
N HIS A 75 -7.73 15.52 6.99
CA HIS A 75 -7.72 16.60 6.02
C HIS A 75 -8.48 16.24 4.74
N LEU A 76 -8.32 15.01 4.25
CA LEU A 76 -9.11 14.46 3.13
C LEU A 76 -10.60 14.47 3.43
N ASP A 77 -10.99 14.16 4.67
CA ASP A 77 -12.38 14.23 5.11
C ASP A 77 -12.94 15.66 5.14
N LEU A 78 -12.09 16.68 5.32
CA LEU A 78 -12.49 18.08 5.25
C LEU A 78 -12.67 18.54 3.79
N ILE A 79 -11.74 18.20 2.90
CA ILE A 79 -11.76 18.70 1.51
C ILE A 79 -12.76 17.95 0.62
N LYS A 80 -13.13 16.70 0.94
CA LYS A 80 -14.12 15.91 0.16
C LYS A 80 -15.51 16.56 0.13
N LYS A 81 -15.82 17.46 1.06
CA LYS A 81 -17.15 18.09 1.23
C LYS A 81 -18.25 17.00 1.25
N ALA A 82 -19.15 17.00 0.27
CA ALA A 82 -20.24 16.04 0.14
C ALA A 82 -19.91 14.85 -0.78
N GLN A 83 -18.73 14.81 -1.40
CA GLN A 83 -18.34 13.75 -2.33
C GLN A 83 -17.68 12.59 -1.60
N PRO A 84 -17.75 11.35 -2.12
CA PRO A 84 -16.95 10.25 -1.59
C PRO A 84 -15.46 10.56 -1.78
N VAL A 85 -14.66 10.28 -0.75
CA VAL A 85 -13.22 10.63 -0.73
C VAL A 85 -12.47 10.13 -1.96
N GLY A 86 -12.85 8.97 -2.48
CA GLY A 86 -12.21 8.36 -3.65
C GLY A 86 -12.36 9.15 -4.96
N PHE A 87 -13.28 10.10 -5.04
CA PHE A 87 -13.47 10.95 -6.23
C PHE A 87 -12.53 12.16 -6.26
N LEU A 88 -11.82 12.46 -5.16
CA LEU A 88 -10.85 13.56 -5.12
C LEU A 88 -9.68 13.39 -6.10
N THR A 89 -9.43 12.17 -6.57
CA THR A 89 -8.31 11.78 -7.42
C THR A 89 -8.75 11.43 -8.85
N VAL A 90 -9.95 11.85 -9.27
CA VAL A 90 -10.49 11.53 -10.60
C VAL A 90 -9.56 11.98 -11.74
N ASP A 91 -8.86 13.10 -11.55
CA ASP A 91 -7.93 13.66 -12.54
C ASP A 91 -6.45 13.41 -12.18
N LEU A 92 -6.16 12.73 -11.05
CA LEU A 92 -4.80 12.47 -10.57
C LEU A 92 -4.56 10.97 -10.41
N HIS A 93 -3.61 10.43 -11.16
CA HIS A 93 -3.31 9.00 -11.14
C HIS A 93 -1.83 8.73 -10.91
N VAL A 94 -1.55 7.65 -10.18
CA VAL A 94 -0.20 7.22 -9.86
C VAL A 94 -0.01 5.80 -10.40
N TRP A 95 1.08 5.58 -11.14
CA TRP A 95 1.60 4.24 -11.44
C TRP A 95 2.64 3.88 -10.37
N PRO A 96 2.40 2.84 -9.54
CA PRO A 96 3.15 2.67 -8.28
C PRO A 96 4.49 1.94 -8.44
N ASP A 97 4.89 1.50 -9.63
CA ASP A 97 6.12 0.71 -9.86
C ASP A 97 7.40 1.58 -9.84
N PHE A 98 7.60 2.38 -8.79
CA PHE A 98 8.78 3.23 -8.59
C PHE A 98 10.07 2.41 -8.39
N HIS A 99 9.95 1.13 -8.07
CA HIS A 99 11.05 0.20 -7.88
C HIS A 99 10.84 -1.11 -8.67
N GLY A 100 10.32 -0.97 -9.89
CA GLY A 100 9.91 -2.10 -10.72
C GLY A 100 8.67 -2.81 -10.19
N ASN A 101 8.17 -3.75 -10.98
CA ASN A 101 7.03 -4.57 -10.65
C ASN A 101 7.46 -6.01 -10.36
N ARG A 102 7.34 -6.46 -9.10
CA ARG A 102 7.59 -7.85 -8.74
C ARG A 102 6.48 -8.76 -9.27
N SER A 103 5.22 -8.41 -8.99
CA SER A 103 4.05 -9.13 -9.46
C SER A 103 2.93 -8.17 -9.85
N PRO A 104 2.16 -8.48 -10.90
CA PRO A 104 2.21 -9.71 -11.69
C PRO A 104 2.95 -9.56 -13.04
N LEU A 105 3.69 -8.46 -13.25
CA LEU A 105 4.41 -8.21 -14.50
C LEU A 105 5.83 -8.77 -14.46
N ALA A 106 6.42 -8.89 -13.27
CA ALA A 106 7.78 -9.39 -13.07
C ALA A 106 8.84 -8.66 -13.92
N ASP A 107 8.70 -7.34 -13.99
CA ASP A 107 9.60 -6.46 -14.74
C ASP A 107 10.25 -5.45 -13.79
N LEU A 108 11.55 -5.62 -13.57
CA LEU A 108 12.36 -4.76 -12.69
C LEU A 108 12.71 -3.41 -13.33
N THR A 109 12.48 -3.25 -14.63
CA THR A 109 12.84 -2.03 -15.38
C THR A 109 11.76 -0.95 -15.29
N LEU A 110 10.52 -1.33 -14.96
CA LEU A 110 9.40 -0.41 -14.83
C LEU A 110 9.69 0.73 -13.85
N LYS A 111 9.12 1.89 -14.17
CA LYS A 111 9.24 3.13 -13.41
C LYS A 111 7.87 3.67 -13.04
N GLY A 112 7.85 4.42 -11.94
CA GLY A 112 6.66 5.13 -11.50
C GLY A 112 6.27 6.26 -12.44
N MET A 113 5.00 6.63 -12.40
CA MET A 113 4.44 7.76 -13.13
C MET A 113 3.41 8.47 -12.26
N VAL A 114 3.32 9.79 -12.39
CA VAL A 114 2.22 10.58 -11.84
C VAL A 114 1.66 11.44 -12.96
N THR A 115 0.34 11.41 -13.14
CA THR A 115 -0.38 12.20 -14.15
C THR A 115 -1.41 13.07 -13.47
N GLY A 116 -1.72 14.25 -14.05
CA GLY A 116 -2.68 15.20 -13.47
C GLY A 116 -2.07 16.26 -12.56
N LEU A 117 -0.75 16.46 -12.63
CA LEU A 117 -0.05 17.46 -11.82
C LEU A 117 -0.43 18.88 -12.26
N THR A 118 -0.63 19.75 -11.26
CA THR A 118 -0.77 21.20 -11.45
C THR A 118 0.50 21.91 -10.94
N LEU A 119 0.55 23.23 -11.08
CA LEU A 119 1.64 24.05 -10.51
C LEU A 119 1.46 24.33 -9.00
N SER A 120 0.33 23.93 -8.43
CA SER A 120 0.06 24.08 -7.00
C SER A 120 0.87 23.05 -6.20
N GLN A 121 1.34 23.46 -5.03
CA GLN A 121 2.12 22.62 -4.11
C GLN A 121 1.70 22.89 -2.66
N ASP A 122 0.40 22.91 -2.41
CA ASP A 122 -0.17 23.12 -1.08
C ASP A 122 -0.42 21.80 -0.33
N LEU A 123 -1.06 21.92 0.83
CA LEU A 123 -1.40 20.77 1.68
C LEU A 123 -2.55 19.93 1.10
N ASP A 124 -3.44 20.52 0.32
CA ASP A 124 -4.55 19.82 -0.35
C ASP A 124 -3.97 18.95 -1.47
N ASP A 125 -3.04 19.49 -2.27
CA ASP A 125 -2.32 18.75 -3.31
C ASP A 125 -1.57 17.54 -2.73
N LEU A 126 -0.88 17.74 -1.60
CA LEU A 126 -0.21 16.65 -0.88
C LEU A 126 -1.20 15.57 -0.43
N ALA A 127 -2.35 15.96 0.11
CA ALA A 127 -3.35 15.03 0.58
C ALA A 127 -3.97 14.22 -0.57
N ILE A 128 -4.26 14.86 -1.70
CA ILE A 128 -4.81 14.20 -2.89
C ILE A 128 -3.76 13.26 -3.51
N LEU A 129 -2.49 13.68 -3.58
CA LEU A 129 -1.40 12.83 -4.07
C LEU A 129 -1.14 11.62 -3.17
N TYR A 130 -1.23 11.79 -1.85
CA TYR A 130 -1.22 10.71 -0.88
C TYR A 130 -2.36 9.71 -1.16
N LEU A 131 -3.59 10.20 -1.32
CA LEU A 131 -4.75 9.36 -1.62
C LEU A 131 -4.58 8.61 -2.94
N ALA A 132 -4.13 9.27 -4.01
CA ALA A 132 -3.88 8.67 -5.31
C ALA A 132 -2.82 7.56 -5.22
N THR A 133 -1.80 7.75 -4.37
CA THR A 133 -0.76 6.75 -4.12
C THR A 133 -1.33 5.52 -3.40
N VAL A 134 -2.17 5.73 -2.39
CA VAL A 134 -2.86 4.63 -1.68
C VAL A 134 -3.76 3.85 -2.63
N GLN A 135 -4.54 4.55 -3.46
CA GLN A 135 -5.40 3.92 -4.47
C GLN A 135 -4.60 3.16 -5.53
N ALA A 136 -3.46 3.70 -5.97
CA ALA A 136 -2.58 3.03 -6.93
C ALA A 136 -2.02 1.72 -6.38
N ILE A 137 -1.58 1.72 -5.13
CA ILE A 137 -1.13 0.49 -4.44
C ILE A 137 -2.28 -0.52 -4.35
N ALA A 138 -3.48 -0.08 -3.99
CA ALA A 138 -4.67 -0.93 -3.92
C ALA A 138 -5.09 -1.50 -5.30
N ALA A 139 -5.02 -0.68 -6.35
CA ALA A 139 -5.32 -1.11 -7.71
C ALA A 139 -4.29 -2.11 -8.25
N CYS A 140 -3.00 -1.90 -7.96
CA CYS A 140 -1.93 -2.84 -8.31
C CYS A 140 -2.12 -4.19 -7.60
N LEU A 141 -2.51 -4.16 -6.32
CA LEU A 141 -2.89 -5.35 -5.58
C LEU A 141 -4.04 -6.09 -6.27
N TRP A 142 -5.10 -5.37 -6.64
CA TRP A 142 -6.25 -5.93 -7.33
C TRP A 142 -5.88 -6.58 -8.68
N SER A 143 -4.98 -5.95 -9.45
CA SER A 143 -4.44 -6.51 -10.70
C SER A 143 -3.72 -7.85 -10.47
N CYS A 144 -2.93 -7.95 -9.40
CA CYS A 144 -2.28 -9.21 -9.01
C CYS A 144 -3.31 -10.30 -8.72
N HIS A 145 -4.32 -10.01 -7.88
CA HIS A 145 -5.37 -10.96 -7.53
C HIS A 145 -6.21 -11.42 -8.73
N ARG A 146 -6.53 -10.51 -9.66
CA ARG A 146 -7.33 -10.85 -10.84
C ARG A 146 -6.64 -11.89 -11.73
N LYS A 147 -5.31 -11.86 -11.82
CA LYS A 147 -4.54 -12.88 -12.55
C LYS A 147 -4.50 -14.23 -11.84
N TRP A 148 -4.76 -14.29 -10.54
CA TRP A 148 -4.70 -15.54 -9.79
C TRP A 148 -5.93 -16.43 -10.04
N SER A 149 -7.00 -15.91 -10.64
CA SER A 149 -8.27 -16.63 -10.89
C SER A 149 -8.87 -17.35 -9.66
N LEU A 150 -8.29 -17.11 -8.48
CA LEU A 150 -8.76 -17.58 -7.20
C LEU A 150 -9.93 -16.68 -6.84
N PHE A 151 -11.10 -17.27 -6.65
CA PHE A 151 -12.18 -16.66 -5.89
C PHE A 151 -11.64 -16.39 -4.48
N LEU A 152 -11.01 -15.23 -4.30
CA LEU A 152 -10.51 -14.78 -3.01
C LEU A 152 -11.71 -14.27 -2.23
N TRP A 153 -12.22 -15.07 -1.29
CA TRP A 153 -13.41 -14.69 -0.52
C TRP A 153 -13.08 -13.73 0.64
N VAL A 154 -11.82 -13.74 1.14
CA VAL A 154 -11.39 -12.90 2.27
C VAL A 154 -9.93 -12.47 2.08
N LEU A 155 -9.67 -11.18 2.30
CA LEU A 155 -8.32 -10.60 2.32
C LEU A 155 -7.93 -10.33 3.78
N LEU A 156 -6.89 -10.99 4.28
CA LEU A 156 -6.36 -10.78 5.62
C LEU A 156 -5.13 -9.87 5.54
N PHE A 157 -5.17 -8.74 6.23
CA PHE A 157 -4.02 -7.84 6.35
C PHE A 157 -3.31 -8.05 7.68
N TRP A 158 -2.00 -8.24 7.61
CA TRP A 158 -1.14 -8.23 8.80
C TRP A 158 -0.13 -7.10 8.66
N VAL A 159 -0.24 -6.09 9.54
CA VAL A 159 0.74 -5.01 9.66
C VAL A 159 1.42 -5.15 11.01
N PRO A 160 2.76 -5.15 11.10
CA PRO A 160 3.44 -5.15 12.38
C PRO A 160 3.01 -3.90 13.18
N VAL A 161 2.42 -4.10 14.35
CA VAL A 161 2.21 -3.01 15.31
C VAL A 161 3.59 -2.51 15.73
N PRO A 162 3.87 -1.19 15.71
CA PRO A 162 5.12 -0.66 16.23
C PRO A 162 5.30 -1.16 17.67
N ARG A 163 6.46 -1.76 17.98
CA ARG A 163 6.77 -2.16 19.35
C ARG A 163 6.85 -0.91 20.22
N GLU A 164 5.76 -0.56 20.90
CA GLU A 164 5.86 0.33 22.05
C GLU A 164 6.82 -0.32 23.04
N THR A 165 7.80 0.47 23.47
CA THR A 165 8.87 0.09 24.41
C THR A 165 8.32 -0.03 25.84
N SER A 166 7.23 -0.77 26.03
CA SER A 166 6.68 -1.09 27.35
C SER A 166 7.34 -2.38 27.87
N PRO A 167 8.01 -2.36 29.05
CA PRO A 167 8.62 -3.54 29.65
C PRO A 167 7.63 -4.69 29.95
N LEU A 168 6.32 -4.40 29.96
CA LEU A 168 5.27 -5.37 30.31
C LEU A 168 5.02 -6.42 29.22
N TYR A 169 5.31 -6.12 27.94
CA TYR A 169 5.07 -7.06 26.83
C TYR A 169 6.08 -8.22 26.76
N ARG A 170 7.26 -8.04 27.38
CA ARG A 170 8.37 -9.01 27.28
C ARG A 170 8.12 -10.35 28.00
N ARG A 171 7.08 -10.45 28.82
CA ARG A 171 6.72 -11.70 29.54
C ARG A 171 5.77 -12.62 28.77
N GLN A 172 5.21 -12.19 27.65
CA GLN A 172 4.14 -12.95 26.98
C GLN A 172 4.61 -13.89 25.86
N TRP A 173 5.93 -14.00 25.61
CA TRP A 173 6.50 -14.80 24.51
C TRP A 173 7.76 -15.59 24.93
N GLN A 174 7.78 -16.14 26.15
CA GLN A 174 8.83 -17.03 26.65
C GLN A 174 8.31 -18.43 27.06
N GLU A 175 7.28 -18.94 26.39
CA GLU A 175 6.88 -20.34 26.49
C GLU A 175 6.85 -20.99 25.09
#